data_AF-A0A1R0H9G6-F1
#
_entry.id   AF-A0A1R0H9G6-F1
#
_cell.length_a   1.000
_cell.length_b   1.000
_cell.length_c   1.000
_cell.angle_alpha   90.00
_cell.angle_beta   90.00
_cell.angle_gamma   90.00
#
_symmetry.space_group_name_H-M   'P 1'
#
loop_
_entity.id
_entity.type
_entity.pdbx_description
1 polymer ?
#
loop_
_entity_poly.entity_id
_entity_poly.type
_entity_poly.pdbx_seq_one_letter_code
_entity_poly.pdbx_strand_id
1 'polypeptide(L)'
;MFNPIMNAWSALKADIKKKYNNLLFLEDGDPEGHFSQVEWTTRLIEFVINDSMDVITPEMHKRFIEHTNKFYSWALELGDMDFGA
;
A
#
# COMPACT_ATOMS: atom_id res chain seq x y z
N MET A 1 10.17 9.83 -4.02
CA MET A 1 9.03 10.39 -3.27
C MET A 1 9.45 10.68 -1.83
N PHE A 2 9.32 11.93 -1.38
CA PHE A 2 9.95 12.42 -0.14
C PHE A 2 9.08 12.30 1.12
N ASN A 3 7.80 11.96 0.97
CA ASN A 3 6.86 11.83 2.09
C ASN A 3 6.78 10.36 2.57
N PRO A 4 7.17 10.04 3.81
CA PRO A 4 7.07 8.69 4.37
C PRO A 4 5.66 8.07 4.32
N ILE A 5 4.62 8.88 4.52
CA ILE A 5 3.22 8.42 4.45
C ILE A 5 2.90 7.95 3.03
N MET A 6 3.39 8.67 2.02
CA MET A 6 3.14 8.31 0.63
C MET A 6 3.97 7.09 0.18
N ASN A 7 5.15 6.88 0.78
CA ASN A 7 5.93 5.67 0.58
C ASN A 7 5.22 4.44 1.18
N ALA A 8 4.68 4.59 2.40
CA ALA A 8 3.85 3.56 3.03
C ALA A 8 2.59 3.26 2.19
N TRP A 9 1.91 4.31 1.71
CA TRP A 9 0.76 4.17 0.83
C TRP A 9 1.08 3.45 -0.48
N SER A 10 2.25 3.72 -1.06
CA SER A 10 2.71 3.04 -2.27
C SER A 10 2.98 1.55 -2.03
N ALA A 11 3.57 1.20 -0.89
CA ALA A 11 3.79 -0.19 -0.48
C ALA A 11 2.45 -0.93 -0.25
N LEU A 12 1.52 -0.31 0.47
CA LEU A 12 0.18 -0.86 0.71
C LEU A 12 -0.57 -1.12 -0.61
N LYS A 13 -0.58 -0.13 -1.51
CA LYS A 13 -1.20 -0.27 -2.84
C LYS A 13 -0.60 -1.42 -3.66
N ALA A 14 0.72 -1.56 -3.63
CA ALA A 14 1.40 -2.62 -4.37
C ALA A 14 0.99 -4.01 -3.84
N ASP A 15 0.90 -4.16 -2.52
CA ASP A 15 0.49 -5.42 -1.90
C ASP A 15 -0.99 -5.74 -2.14
N ILE A 16 -1.89 -4.76 -1.98
CA ILE A 16 -3.32 -4.89 -2.32
C ILE A 16 -3.47 -5.37 -3.77
N LYS A 17 -2.79 -4.73 -4.73
CA LYS A 17 -2.88 -5.11 -6.14
C LYS A 17 -2.41 -6.55 -6.39
N LYS A 18 -1.33 -6.96 -5.72
CA LYS A 18 -0.82 -8.33 -5.81
C LYS A 18 -1.82 -9.35 -5.27
N LYS A 19 -2.43 -9.08 -4.12
CA LYS A 19 -3.40 -9.99 -3.47
C LYS A 19 -4.74 -10.01 -4.20
N TYR A 20 -5.23 -8.84 -4.62
CA TYR A 20 -6.45 -8.69 -5.40
C TYR A 20 -6.41 -9.51 -6.70
N ASN A 21 -5.29 -9.47 -7.43
CA ASN A 21 -5.11 -10.25 -8.66
C ASN A 21 -5.18 -11.77 -8.44
N ASN A 22 -5.01 -12.25 -7.21
CA ASN A 22 -5.06 -13.67 -6.86
C ASN A 22 -6.41 -14.08 -6.24
N LEU A 23 -7.38 -13.17 -6.14
CA LEU A 23 -8.73 -13.50 -5.67
C LEU A 23 -9.49 -14.25 -6.76
N LEU A 24 -9.47 -15.58 -6.66
CA LEU A 24 -10.16 -16.49 -7.59
C LEU A 24 -11.70 -16.40 -7.51
N PHE A 25 -12.26 -15.78 -6.47
CA PHE A 25 -13.69 -15.87 -6.14
C PHE A 25 -14.48 -14.56 -6.33
N LEU A 26 -13.90 -13.55 -6.99
CA LEU A 26 -14.62 -12.29 -7.26
C LEU A 26 -15.80 -12.49 -8.22
N GLU A 27 -15.69 -13.45 -9.15
CA GLU A 27 -16.71 -13.72 -10.16
C GLU A 27 -17.65 -14.88 -9.77
N ASP A 28 -17.15 -15.86 -9.00
CA ASP A 28 -17.89 -17.07 -8.65
C ASP A 28 -18.89 -16.88 -7.48
N GLY A 29 -18.76 -15.79 -6.73
CA GLY A 29 -19.64 -15.47 -5.60
C GLY A 29 -19.30 -16.21 -4.31
N ASP A 30 -20.18 -16.07 -3.31
CA ASP A 30 -20.00 -16.72 -2.01
C ASP A 30 -20.19 -18.24 -2.14
N PRO A 31 -19.15 -19.07 -1.87
CA PRO A 31 -19.23 -20.52 -1.96
C PRO A 31 -20.29 -21.14 -1.03
N GLU A 32 -20.60 -20.46 0.08
CA GLU A 32 -21.55 -20.93 1.09
C GLU A 32 -22.97 -20.38 0.85
N GLY A 33 -23.12 -19.42 -0.07
CA GLY A 33 -24.41 -18.81 -0.40
C GLY A 33 -25.05 -18.01 0.74
N HIS A 34 -24.26 -17.56 1.71
CA HIS A 34 -24.70 -16.76 2.86
C HIS A 34 -24.85 -15.28 2.51
N PHE A 35 -24.08 -14.78 1.55
CA PHE A 35 -24.02 -13.38 1.17
C PHE A 35 -24.45 -13.15 -0.28
N SER A 36 -25.01 -11.98 -0.56
CA SER A 36 -25.16 -11.53 -1.95
C SER A 36 -23.80 -11.29 -2.61
N GLN A 37 -23.73 -11.34 -3.94
CA GLN A 37 -22.48 -11.10 -4.68
C GLN A 37 -21.78 -9.80 -4.26
N VAL A 38 -22.56 -8.74 -4.05
CA VAL A 38 -22.07 -7.42 -3.67
C VAL A 38 -21.46 -7.46 -2.27
N GLU A 39 -22.17 -8.04 -1.30
CA GLU A 39 -21.67 -8.16 0.08
C GLU A 39 -20.44 -9.05 0.17
N TRP A 40 -20.42 -10.17 -0.55
CA TRP A 40 -19.27 -11.06 -0.64
C TRP A 40 -18.04 -10.35 -1.19
N THR A 41 -18.22 -9.64 -2.31
CA THR A 41 -17.16 -8.85 -2.94
C THR A 41 -16.62 -7.78 -1.99
N THR A 42 -17.49 -7.04 -1.31
CA THR A 42 -17.08 -6.04 -0.32
C THR A 42 -16.25 -6.65 0.80
N ARG A 43 -16.69 -7.78 1.37
CA ARG A 43 -15.96 -8.47 2.44
C ARG A 43 -14.59 -8.97 1.99
N LEU A 44 -14.48 -9.53 0.79
CA LEU A 44 -13.19 -9.95 0.23
C LEU A 44 -12.24 -8.76 0.04
N ILE A 45 -12.74 -7.63 -0.44
CA ILE A 45 -11.95 -6.41 -0.59
C ILE A 45 -11.47 -5.90 0.77
N GLU A 46 -12.36 -5.83 1.77
CA GLU A 46 -11.99 -5.43 3.14
C GLU A 46 -10.95 -6.37 3.74
N PHE A 47 -11.11 -7.68 3.54
CA PHE A 47 -10.15 -8.68 3.97
C PHE A 47 -8.77 -8.43 3.35
N VAL A 48 -8.70 -8.22 2.03
CA VAL A 48 -7.43 -7.93 1.34
C VAL A 48 -6.80 -6.63 1.85
N ILE A 49 -7.59 -5.58 2.05
CA ILE A 49 -7.07 -4.31 2.57
C ILE A 49 -6.47 -4.51 3.97
N ASN A 50 -7.19 -5.19 4.86
CA ASN A 50 -6.73 -5.45 6.23
C ASN A 50 -5.49 -6.34 6.26
N ASP A 51 -5.47 -7.43 5.50
CA ASP A 51 -4.32 -8.34 5.37
C ASP A 51 -3.10 -7.64 4.72
N SER A 52 -3.33 -6.65 3.85
CA SER A 52 -2.24 -5.84 3.28
C SER A 52 -1.66 -4.82 4.24
N MET A 53 -2.33 -4.47 5.35
CA MET A 53 -1.76 -3.56 6.34
C MET A 53 -0.53 -4.16 7.03
N ASP A 54 -0.44 -5.49 7.11
CA ASP A 54 0.70 -6.21 7.71
C ASP A 54 2.01 -6.02 6.93
N VAL A 55 1.94 -5.59 5.67
CA VAL A 55 3.15 -5.23 4.91
C VAL A 55 3.85 -4.00 5.51
N ILE A 56 3.12 -3.15 6.24
CA ILE A 56 3.63 -1.92 6.82
C ILE A 56 4.23 -2.19 8.21
N THR A 57 5.45 -2.73 8.20
CA THR A 57 6.18 -3.07 9.43
C THR A 57 6.81 -1.84 10.12
N PRO A 58 7.08 -1.88 11.45
CA PRO A 58 7.86 -0.85 12.13
C PRO A 58 9.22 -0.58 11.48
N GLU A 59 9.89 -1.62 10.98
CA GLU A 59 11.17 -1.52 10.27
C GLU A 59 11.04 -0.72 8.97
N MET A 60 9.92 -0.88 8.25
CA MET A 60 9.66 -0.10 7.04
C MET A 60 9.45 1.38 7.36
N HIS A 61 8.78 1.72 8.47
CA HIS A 61 8.67 3.12 8.92
C HIS A 61 10.05 3.74 9.14
N LYS A 62 10.94 3.02 9.83
CA LYS A 62 12.32 3.47 10.06
C LYS A 62 13.04 3.72 8.73
N ARG A 63 12.94 2.78 7.78
CA ARG A 63 13.54 2.93 6.44
C ARG A 63 12.99 4.13 5.67
N PHE A 64 11.69 4.41 5.77
CA PHE A 64 11.09 5.58 5.12
C PHE A 64 11.62 6.88 5.71
N ILE A 65 11.76 6.96 7.03
CA ILE A 65 12.34 8.13 7.72
C ILE A 65 13.80 8.31 7.34
N GLU A 66 14.60 7.24 7.39
CA GLU A 66 16.01 7.27 6.99
C GLU A 66 16.20 7.68 5.53
N HIS A 67 15.34 7.17 4.64
CA HIS A 67 15.32 7.55 3.23
C HIS A 67 15.05 9.05 3.10
N THR A 68 13.98 9.57 3.71
CA THR A 68 13.65 11.01 3.69
C THR A 68 14.78 11.88 4.27
N ASN A 69 15.41 11.47 5.37
CA ASN A 69 16.53 12.20 5.98
C ASN A 69 17.72 12.39 5.03
N LYS A 70 18.05 11.39 4.20
CA LYS A 70 19.12 11.52 3.20
C LYS A 70 18.83 12.63 2.18
N PHE A 71 17.56 12.81 1.82
CA PHE A 71 17.18 13.84 0.86
C PHE A 71 17.14 15.24 1.47
N TYR A 72 16.92 15.39 2.78
CA TYR A 72 17.05 16.70 3.42
C TYR A 72 18.47 17.24 3.31
N SER A 73 19.49 16.39 3.51
CA SER A 73 20.89 16.78 3.29
C SER A 73 21.13 17.21 1.84
N TRP A 74 20.63 16.46 0.87
CA TRP A 74 20.78 16.81 -0.54
C TRP A 74 20.00 18.07 -0.94
N ALA A 75 18.80 18.28 -0.41
CA ALA A 75 18.01 19.49 -0.66
C ALA A 75 18.71 20.75 -0.14
N LEU A 76 19.34 20.65 1.04
CA LEU A 76 20.15 21.73 1.61
C LEU A 76 21.41 22.01 0.77
N GLU A 77 22.03 20.98 0.21
CA GLU A 77 23.23 21.11 -0.63
C GLU A 77 22.92 21.61 -2.05
N LEU A 78 21.75 21.28 -2.61
CA LEU A 78 21.36 21.61 -3.99
C LEU A 78 20.65 22.96 -4.12
N GLY A 79 20.42 23.68 -3.02
CA GLY A 79 19.89 25.05 -3.03
C GLY A 79 18.52 25.18 -3.71
N ASP A 80 17.56 24.32 -3.34
CA ASP A 80 16.19 24.31 -3.86
C ASP A 80 16.05 24.00 -5.37
N MET A 81 17.03 23.35 -6.00
CA MET A 81 16.83 22.79 -7.35
C MET A 81 15.75 21.70 -7.34
N ASP A 82 14.77 21.85 -8.23
CA ASP A 82 13.67 20.91 -8.41
C ASP A 82 14.22 19.53 -8.85
N PHE A 83 13.92 18.49 -8.08
CA PHE A 83 14.28 17.12 -8.44
C PHE A 83 13.31 16.68 -9.54
N GLY A 84 13.65 17.03 -10.77
CA GLY A 84 12.83 16.87 -11.98
C GLY A 84 11.97 15.60 -12.00
N ALA A 85 10.70 15.84 -12.34
CA ALA A 85 9.66 14.84 -12.61
C ALA A 85 10.01 13.88 -13.75
#